data_AF-A0A1E7F5H5-F1
#
_entry.id   AF-A0A1E7F5H5-F1
#
_cell.length_a   1.000
_cell.length_b   1.000
_cell.length_c   1.000
_cell.angle_alpha   90.00
_cell.angle_beta   90.00
_cell.angle_gamma   90.00
#
_symmetry.space_group_name_H-M   'P 1'
#
loop_
_entity.id
_entity.type
_entity.pdbx_description
1 polymer ?
#
loop_
_entity_poly.entity_id
_entity_poly.type
_entity_poly.pdbx_seq_one_letter_code
_entity_poly.pdbx_strand_id
1 'polypeptide(L)'
;MGFIRIPSTITSTQLSLVISNLSSLAEERWDREQQEKDRCRQAVHQVQLEFGLHKVFRHSELVSHDDFMNALVRLLDQKSKLRESLAGSSLGIAASGQFCHLSDDGSLIIPHNWK
;
A
#
# COMPACT_ATOMS: atom_id res chain seq x y z
N MET A 1 -5.75 20.25 1.01
CA MET A 1 -5.28 21.62 1.31
C MET A 1 -4.60 21.59 2.67
N GLY A 2 -3.28 21.75 2.73
CA GLY A 2 -2.54 21.84 3.99
C GLY A 2 -2.18 23.30 4.29
N PHE A 3 -2.24 23.72 5.55
CA PHE A 3 -1.88 25.07 5.98
C PHE A 3 -0.69 25.00 6.93
N ILE A 4 0.32 25.84 6.73
CA ILE A 4 1.45 25.98 7.66
C ILE A 4 1.12 27.11 8.61
N ARG A 5 1.00 26.80 9.92
CA ARG A 5 0.79 27.81 10.96
C ARG A 5 2.13 28.40 11.38
N ILE A 6 2.31 29.69 11.13
CA ILE A 6 3.53 30.43 11.47
C ILE A 6 3.22 31.36 12.66
N PRO A 7 3.98 31.30 13.78
CA PRO A 7 3.83 32.23 14.89
C PRO A 7 4.16 33.68 14.48
N SER A 8 3.46 34.66 15.06
CA SER A 8 3.68 36.10 14.79
C SER A 8 5.04 36.64 15.24
N THR A 9 5.82 35.84 15.96
CA THR A 9 7.16 36.19 16.49
C THR A 9 8.32 35.72 15.62
N ILE A 10 8.06 35.08 14.47
CA ILE A 10 9.12 34.56 13.61
C ILE A 10 9.85 35.70 12.88
N THR A 11 11.17 35.67 12.89
CA THR A 11 11.99 36.55 12.05
C THR A 11 12.12 36.01 10.63
N SER A 12 12.37 36.87 9.65
CA SER A 12 12.51 36.47 8.23
C SER A 12 13.57 35.37 8.03
N THR A 13 14.67 35.40 8.78
CA THR A 13 15.72 34.37 8.74
C THR A 13 15.25 33.03 9.32
N GLN A 14 14.48 33.06 10.41
CA GLN A 14 13.86 31.86 10.98
C GLN A 14 12.81 31.26 10.03
N LEU A 15 12.06 32.09 9.33
CA LEU A 15 11.11 31.64 8.31
C LEU A 15 11.82 30.91 7.17
N SER A 16 12.91 31.47 6.62
CA SER A 16 13.70 30.83 5.58
C SER A 16 14.30 29.50 6.03
N LEU A 17 14.79 29.42 7.26
CA LEU A 17 15.30 28.17 7.84
C LEU A 17 14.19 27.11 7.99
N VAL A 18 13.01 27.50 8.49
CA VAL A 18 11.86 26.60 8.65
C VAL A 18 11.36 26.11 7.30
N ILE A 19 11.27 26.99 6.29
CA ILE A 19 10.88 26.60 4.93
C ILE A 19 11.90 25.61 4.35
N SER A 20 13.20 25.89 4.45
CA SER A 20 14.24 24.99 3.97
C SER A 20 14.17 23.60 4.62
N ASN A 21 13.97 23.55 5.94
CA ASN A 21 13.84 22.29 6.67
C ASN A 21 12.56 21.53 6.30
N LEU A 22 11.44 22.23 6.12
CA LEU A 22 10.18 21.62 5.71
C LEU A 22 10.24 21.11 4.27
N SER A 23 10.92 21.82 3.37
CA SER A 23 11.17 21.38 1.99
C SER A 23 11.98 20.08 1.97
N SER A 24 13.10 20.02 2.70
CA SER A 24 13.91 18.80 2.80
C SER A 24 13.12 17.61 3.36
N LEU A 25 12.31 17.84 4.41
CA LEU A 25 11.45 16.80 4.98
C LEU A 25 10.33 16.37 4.03
N ALA A 26 9.81 17.29 3.22
CA ALA A 26 8.79 16.98 2.22
C ALA A 26 9.38 16.14 1.08
N GLU A 27 10.57 16.46 0.60
CA GLU A 27 11.32 15.71 -0.40
C GLU A 27 11.62 14.29 0.09
N GLU A 28 12.19 14.13 1.29
CA GLU A 28 12.46 12.81 1.88
C GLU A 28 11.20 11.95 2.02
N ARG A 29 10.08 12.56 2.43
CA ARG A 29 8.80 11.85 2.56
C ARG A 29 8.25 11.43 1.21
N TRP A 30 8.36 12.31 0.21
CA TRP A 30 7.94 12.03 -1.15
C TRP A 30 8.74 10.87 -1.75
N ASP A 31 10.06 10.91 -1.60
CA ASP A 31 10.95 9.85 -2.09
C ASP A 31 10.66 8.50 -1.42
N ARG A 32 10.45 8.50 -0.10
CA ARG A 32 10.10 7.29 0.62
C ARG A 32 8.76 6.71 0.16
N GLU A 33 7.73 7.56 0.02
CA GLU A 33 6.42 7.14 -0.47
C GLU A 33 6.50 6.56 -1.88
N GLN A 34 7.32 7.16 -2.75
CA GLN A 34 7.55 6.67 -4.10
C GLN A 34 8.24 5.30 -4.12
N GLN A 35 9.27 5.11 -3.29
CA GLN A 35 9.94 3.82 -3.13
C GLN A 35 8.99 2.73 -2.60
N GLU A 36 8.15 3.05 -1.61
CA GLU A 36 7.15 2.12 -1.07
C GLU A 36 6.15 1.69 -2.14
N LYS A 37 5.67 2.64 -2.96
CA LYS A 37 4.77 2.36 -4.10
C LYS A 37 5.42 1.46 -5.14
N ASP A 38 6.68 1.70 -5.49
CA ASP A 38 7.39 0.91 -6.48
C ASP A 38 7.64 -0.53 -5.98
N ARG A 39 7.98 -0.69 -4.71
CA ARG A 39 8.09 -2.02 -4.07
C ARG A 39 6.75 -2.76 -4.07
N CYS A 40 5.66 -2.07 -3.76
CA CYS A 40 4.30 -2.63 -3.87
C CYS A 40 3.98 -3.09 -5.29
N ARG A 41 4.32 -2.27 -6.29
CA ARG A 41 4.07 -2.59 -7.69
C ARG A 41 4.80 -3.83 -8.14
N GLN A 42 6.07 -3.98 -7.74
CA GLN A 42 6.88 -5.16 -8.04
C GLN A 42 6.30 -6.42 -7.38
N ALA A 43 5.93 -6.35 -6.10
CA ALA A 43 5.33 -7.47 -5.39
C ALA A 43 3.98 -7.88 -5.99
N VAL A 44 3.14 -6.90 -6.36
CA VAL A 44 1.87 -7.16 -7.07
C VAL A 44 2.12 -7.92 -8.37
N HIS A 45 3.07 -7.45 -9.18
CA HIS A 45 3.38 -8.09 -10.45
C HIS A 45 3.87 -9.54 -10.25
N GLN A 46 4.74 -9.76 -9.25
CA GLN A 46 5.22 -11.09 -8.91
C GLN A 46 4.06 -12.01 -8.48
N VAL A 47 3.18 -11.55 -7.60
CA VAL A 47 2.01 -12.33 -7.16
C VAL A 47 1.06 -12.61 -8.33
N GLN A 48 0.83 -11.65 -9.23
CA GLN A 48 0.02 -11.88 -10.42
C GLN A 48 0.56 -13.00 -11.30
N LEU A 49 1.87 -13.00 -11.55
CA LEU A 49 2.52 -14.03 -12.36
C LEU A 49 2.48 -15.40 -11.68
N GLU A 50 2.78 -15.45 -10.38
CA GLU A 50 2.94 -16.71 -9.67
C GLU A 50 1.63 -17.45 -9.43
N PHE A 51 0.55 -16.69 -9.23
CA PHE A 51 -0.79 -17.22 -9.01
C PHE A 51 -1.66 -17.21 -10.29
N GLY A 52 -1.19 -16.61 -11.38
CA GLY A 52 -1.99 -16.42 -12.59
C GLY A 52 -3.20 -15.50 -12.37
N LEU A 53 -3.09 -14.50 -11.49
CA LEU A 53 -4.18 -13.57 -11.18
C LEU A 53 -4.33 -12.53 -12.29
N HIS A 54 -5.57 -12.17 -12.58
CA HIS A 54 -5.86 -11.06 -13.50
C HIS A 54 -5.48 -9.71 -12.88
N LYS A 55 -5.84 -9.50 -11.62
CA LYS A 55 -5.63 -8.23 -10.91
C LYS A 55 -5.34 -8.46 -9.43
N VAL A 56 -4.45 -7.67 -8.86
CA VAL A 56 -4.25 -7.57 -7.41
C VAL A 56 -4.34 -6.11 -7.00
N PHE A 57 -5.13 -5.80 -5.97
CA PHE A 57 -5.38 -4.42 -5.57
C PHE A 57 -5.67 -4.28 -4.08
N ARG A 58 -5.51 -3.05 -3.57
CA ARG A 58 -6.03 -2.67 -2.26
C ARG A 58 -7.52 -2.39 -2.38
N HIS A 59 -8.32 -3.11 -1.62
CA HIS A 59 -9.78 -2.95 -1.61
C HIS A 59 -10.20 -1.65 -0.91
N SER A 60 -9.38 -1.13 0.01
CA SER A 60 -9.63 0.11 0.73
C SER A 60 -8.33 0.89 0.92
N GLU A 61 -8.41 2.22 0.92
CA GLU A 61 -7.30 3.13 1.26
C GLU A 61 -6.87 3.01 2.73
N LEU A 62 -7.69 2.38 3.58
CA LEU A 62 -7.35 2.06 4.96
C LEU A 62 -6.24 1.00 5.08
N VAL A 63 -5.91 0.29 4.00
CA VAL A 63 -4.79 -0.66 3.96
C VAL A 63 -3.50 0.12 3.73
N SER A 64 -2.64 0.16 4.75
CA SER A 64 -1.30 0.73 4.62
C SER A 64 -0.48 0.00 3.56
N HIS A 65 0.51 0.66 2.95
CA HIS A 65 1.40 0.00 1.98
C HIS A 65 2.15 -1.18 2.63
N ASP A 66 2.55 -1.05 3.89
CA ASP A 66 3.22 -2.11 4.64
C ASP A 66 2.31 -3.32 4.88
N ASP A 67 1.06 -3.09 5.29
CA ASP A 67 0.08 -4.17 5.49
C ASP A 67 -0.22 -4.91 4.19
N PHE A 68 -0.36 -4.16 3.11
CA PHE A 68 -0.55 -4.72 1.78
C PHE A 68 0.65 -5.56 1.37
N MET A 69 1.87 -5.04 1.53
CA MET A 69 3.11 -5.76 1.24
C MET A 69 3.25 -7.05 2.05
N ASN A 70 3.01 -6.97 3.35
CA ASN A 70 3.08 -8.13 4.24
C ASN A 70 2.10 -9.22 3.80
N ALA A 71 0.89 -8.84 3.41
CA ALA A 71 -0.09 -9.79 2.88
C ALA A 71 0.36 -10.43 1.55
N LEU A 72 0.98 -9.66 0.64
CA LEU A 72 1.53 -10.18 -0.62
C LEU A 72 2.67 -11.18 -0.38
N VAL A 73 3.57 -10.88 0.56
CA VAL A 73 4.67 -11.78 0.94
C VAL A 73 4.10 -13.10 1.49
N ARG A 74 3.12 -13.03 2.41
CA ARG A 74 2.49 -14.24 2.95
C ARG A 74 1.76 -15.07 1.89
N LEU A 75 1.18 -14.42 0.86
CA LEU A 75 0.61 -15.14 -0.28
C LEU A 75 1.69 -15.95 -0.98
N LEU A 76 2.82 -15.34 -1.34
CA LEU A 76 3.93 -16.01 -2.01
C LEU A 76 4.45 -17.21 -1.20
N ASP A 77 4.48 -17.12 0.13
CA ASP A 77 4.86 -18.24 1.01
C ASP A 77 3.89 -19.43 0.93
N GLN A 78 2.61 -19.19 0.62
CA GLN A 78 1.57 -20.22 0.45
C GLN A 78 1.32 -20.62 -1.02
N LYS A 79 2.21 -20.23 -1.94
CA LYS A 79 2.08 -20.47 -3.38
C LYS A 79 1.71 -21.90 -3.76
N SER A 80 2.36 -22.89 -3.14
CA SER A 80 2.13 -24.31 -3.47
C SER A 80 0.71 -24.78 -3.21
N LYS A 81 -0.02 -24.13 -2.30
CA LYS A 81 -1.40 -24.51 -1.92
C LYS A 81 -2.46 -23.74 -2.69
N LEU A 82 -2.21 -22.46 -2.98
CA LEU A 82 -3.24 -21.54 -3.44
C LEU A 82 -3.18 -21.27 -4.96
N ARG A 83 -2.10 -21.67 -5.64
CA ARG A 83 -1.90 -21.36 -7.07
C ARG A 83 -3.06 -21.82 -7.95
N GLU A 84 -3.51 -23.05 -7.81
CA GLU A 84 -4.57 -23.61 -8.66
C GLU A 84 -5.94 -23.00 -8.36
N SER A 85 -6.20 -22.66 -7.10
CA SER A 85 -7.48 -22.11 -6.67
C SER A 85 -7.69 -20.64 -7.03
N LEU A 86 -6.59 -19.90 -7.26
CA LEU A 86 -6.63 -18.46 -7.51
C LEU A 86 -6.46 -18.09 -8.99
N ALA A 87 -6.01 -19.02 -9.84
CA ALA A 87 -5.74 -18.74 -11.25
C ALA A 87 -6.96 -18.13 -11.96
N GLY A 88 -6.71 -17.08 -12.76
CA GLY A 88 -7.73 -16.35 -13.52
C GLY A 88 -8.58 -15.37 -12.69
N SER A 89 -8.44 -15.35 -11.37
CA SER A 89 -9.24 -14.51 -10.48
C SER A 89 -8.61 -13.13 -10.26
N SER A 90 -9.41 -12.21 -9.74
CA SER A 90 -8.93 -10.93 -9.18
C SER A 90 -8.86 -11.02 -7.65
N LEU A 91 -7.86 -10.41 -7.04
CA LEU A 91 -7.61 -10.45 -5.61
C LEU A 91 -7.56 -9.04 -5.01
N GLY A 92 -8.45 -8.76 -4.07
CA GLY A 92 -8.46 -7.56 -3.26
C GLY A 92 -7.95 -7.84 -1.84
N ILE A 93 -7.09 -6.97 -1.30
CA ILE A 93 -6.68 -7.01 0.10
C ILE A 93 -7.39 -5.88 0.86
N ALA A 94 -8.08 -6.22 1.94
CA ALA A 94 -8.89 -5.31 2.75
C ALA A 94 -8.26 -5.01 4.13
N ALA A 95 -8.56 -3.83 4.70
CA ALA A 95 -7.92 -3.32 5.92
C ALA A 95 -8.39 -4.06 7.18
N SER A 96 -9.62 -4.54 7.20
CA SER A 96 -10.16 -5.30 8.31
C SER A 96 -11.26 -6.23 7.82
N GLY A 97 -11.39 -7.37 8.48
CA GLY A 97 -12.37 -8.40 8.19
C GLY A 97 -11.97 -9.70 8.87
N GLN A 98 -12.96 -10.47 9.33
CA GLN A 98 -12.71 -11.83 9.84
C GLN A 98 -12.72 -12.88 8.73
N PHE A 99 -13.27 -12.56 7.57
CA PHE A 99 -13.59 -13.56 6.54
C PHE A 99 -13.15 -13.12 5.16
N CYS A 100 -12.66 -14.10 4.40
CA CYS A 100 -12.51 -13.97 2.96
C CYS A 100 -13.90 -14.03 2.32
N HIS A 101 -14.17 -13.20 1.33
CA HIS A 101 -15.45 -13.20 0.62
C HIS A 101 -15.25 -12.88 -0.86
N LEU A 102 -16.26 -13.18 -1.67
CA LEU A 102 -16.31 -12.76 -3.07
C LEU A 102 -17.05 -11.44 -3.15
N SER A 103 -16.47 -10.49 -3.88
CA SER A 103 -17.09 -9.23 -4.27
C SER A 103 -18.04 -9.45 -5.45
N ASP A 104 -18.94 -8.51 -5.70
CA ASP A 104 -19.98 -8.59 -6.75
C ASP A 104 -19.40 -8.72 -8.16
N ASP A 105 -18.15 -8.28 -8.35
CA ASP A 105 -17.37 -8.40 -9.59
C ASP A 105 -16.64 -9.74 -9.72
N GLY A 106 -16.83 -10.66 -8.78
CA GLY A 106 -16.15 -11.95 -8.71
C GLY A 106 -14.73 -11.90 -8.15
N SER A 107 -14.26 -10.74 -7.67
CA SER A 107 -12.96 -10.62 -7.02
C SER A 107 -12.96 -11.31 -5.65
N LEU A 108 -11.93 -12.09 -5.34
CA LEU A 108 -11.70 -12.61 -3.99
C LEU A 108 -11.14 -11.49 -3.12
N ILE A 109 -11.80 -11.21 -1.99
CA ILE A 109 -11.35 -10.22 -1.02
C ILE A 109 -10.85 -10.95 0.23
N ILE A 110 -9.60 -10.68 0.61
CA ILE A 110 -8.97 -11.23 1.82
C ILE A 110 -8.57 -10.10 2.79
N PRO A 111 -8.70 -10.28 4.11
CA PRO A 111 -8.25 -9.29 5.06
C PRO A 111 -6.71 -9.29 5.14
N HIS A 112 -6.05 -8.14 5.25
CA HIS A 112 -4.58 -8.00 5.27
C HIS A 112 -3.86 -8.81 6.37
N ASN A 113 -4.58 -9.34 7.36
CA ASN A 113 -4.09 -10.12 8.49
C ASN A 113 -4.65 -11.56 8.53
N TRP A 114 -5.11 -12.06 7.37
CA TRP A 114 -5.53 -13.44 7.19
C TRP A 114 -4.46 -14.44 7.67
N LYS A 115 -4.92 -15.56 8.24
CA LYS A 115 -4.10 -16.66 8.79
C LYS A 115 -4.31 -17.94 8.01
#